data_AF-B2A5F0-F1
#
_entry.id   AF-B2A5F0-F1
#
_cell.length_a   1.000
_cell.length_b   1.000
_cell.length_c   1.000
_cell.angle_alpha   90.00
_cell.angle_beta   90.00
_cell.angle_gamma   90.00
#
_symmetry.space_group_name_H-M   'P 1'
#
loop_
_entity.id
_entity.type
_entity.pdbx_description
1 polymer ?
#
loop_
_entity_poly.entity_id
_entity_poly.type
_entity_poly.pdbx_seq_one_letter_code
_entity_poly.pdbx_strand_id
1 'polypeptide(L)'
;MLFNLDENSKRILEVLEEEGITYTDVITFQFFILHFELELRNDTSKTVQMIESLVKLPKNKKDKLYKNDEDAFKWTIKKLAKRYYKQSELRNDANIAELLKESIIFSFMQDVESLYLDSESSMGQYMKDKNYFQLLNFYLIIQVVTNHPELHENQIQRFFKNEFDPIKPHLNFVKNIKEQGKFDILSVLIQDGILNHGTVLYYFNKTGEDKIEAIISANDYKEIDTKYMKQLEEETLQNWSQKEEERKEYSKTVDKLQSELAEKEKRIKELERELEKYKKQQSSNNFSGSKVLVIGDTQRKDGYKNIIEIYNGEFIFLDGNDDHHLVKEKAQATDVIFHVTDYGSHSVHFQLKKFKKVVFVNNAGLDSLRYAVEDYLGYDCKNCSRSAGNN
;
A
#
# COMPACT_ATOMS: atom_id res chain seq x y z
N MET A 1 -28.09 10.46 17.06
CA MET A 1 -27.94 9.38 16.06
C MET A 1 -27.05 9.86 14.92
N LEU A 2 -26.02 9.09 14.53
CA LEU A 2 -25.13 9.43 13.40
C LEU A 2 -25.48 8.68 12.11
N PHE A 3 -26.29 7.64 12.20
CA PHE A 3 -26.86 6.93 11.06
C PHE A 3 -28.16 7.59 10.65
N ASN A 4 -28.33 7.82 9.34
CA ASN A 4 -29.60 8.28 8.80
C ASN A 4 -30.58 7.10 8.82
N LEU A 5 -31.45 7.07 9.82
CA LEU A 5 -32.56 6.13 9.85
C LEU A 5 -33.58 6.52 8.77
N ASP A 6 -34.10 5.51 8.08
CA ASP A 6 -35.25 5.68 7.21
C ASP A 6 -36.51 6.07 8.01
N GLU A 7 -37.55 6.48 7.30
CA GLU A 7 -38.79 6.97 7.89
C GLU A 7 -39.55 5.89 8.69
N ASN A 8 -39.48 4.62 8.29
CA ASN A 8 -40.14 3.52 9.00
C ASN A 8 -39.43 3.22 10.32
N SER A 9 -38.10 3.15 10.29
CA SER A 9 -37.28 2.96 11.49
C SER A 9 -37.53 4.08 12.51
N LYS A 10 -37.65 5.34 12.05
CA LYS A 10 -38.00 6.47 12.91
C LYS A 10 -39.38 6.33 13.53
N ARG A 11 -40.41 6.03 12.73
CA ARG A 11 -41.78 5.85 13.23
C ARG A 11 -41.90 4.72 14.25
N ILE A 12 -41.16 3.63 14.05
CA ILE A 12 -41.13 2.54 15.02
C ILE A 12 -40.48 2.98 16.32
N LEU A 13 -39.37 3.73 16.26
CA LEU A 13 -38.76 4.30 17.46
C LEU A 13 -39.69 5.27 18.18
N GLU A 14 -40.44 6.11 17.46
CA GLU A 14 -41.44 7.00 18.07
C GLU A 14 -42.52 6.21 18.81
N VAL A 15 -43.06 5.15 18.19
CA VAL A 15 -44.05 4.26 18.83
C VAL A 15 -43.46 3.52 20.03
N LEU A 16 -42.20 3.11 19.96
CA LEU A 16 -41.48 2.47 21.06
C LEU A 16 -41.29 3.45 22.22
N GLU A 17 -40.89 4.68 21.93
CA GLU A 17 -40.67 5.73 22.93
C GLU A 17 -41.96 6.08 23.68
N GLU A 18 -43.11 6.10 22.99
CA GLU A 18 -44.44 6.26 23.63
C GLU A 18 -44.73 5.17 24.69
N GLU A 19 -44.16 3.98 24.54
CA GLU A 19 -44.28 2.87 25.49
C GLU A 19 -43.10 2.78 26.47
N GLY A 20 -42.23 3.79 26.50
CA GLY A 20 -41.04 3.85 27.36
C GLY A 20 -39.90 2.94 26.92
N ILE A 21 -39.91 2.48 25.67
CA ILE A 21 -38.82 1.71 25.05
C ILE A 21 -37.93 2.67 24.27
N THR A 22 -36.70 2.90 24.73
CA THR A 22 -35.79 3.83 24.08
C THR A 22 -35.01 3.17 22.94
N TYR A 23 -34.48 3.97 22.03
CA TYR A 23 -33.51 3.50 21.02
C TYR A 23 -32.33 2.73 21.65
N THR A 24 -31.80 3.21 22.78
CA THR A 24 -30.72 2.55 23.50
C THR A 24 -31.11 1.15 23.94
N ASP A 25 -32.34 0.96 24.42
CA ASP A 25 -32.79 -0.35 24.84
C ASP A 25 -32.89 -1.33 23.65
N VAL A 26 -33.37 -0.85 22.50
CA VAL A 26 -33.44 -1.64 21.26
C VAL A 26 -32.05 -2.07 20.80
N ILE A 27 -31.10 -1.14 20.77
CA ILE A 27 -29.71 -1.40 20.40
C ILE A 27 -29.01 -2.33 21.40
N THR A 28 -29.25 -2.15 22.69
CA THR A 28 -28.70 -3.01 23.76
C THR A 28 -29.23 -4.43 23.61
N PHE A 29 -30.53 -4.59 23.35
CA PHE A 29 -31.14 -5.88 23.15
C PHE A 29 -30.68 -6.55 21.84
N GLN A 30 -30.54 -5.78 20.76
CA GLN A 30 -29.95 -6.24 19.50
C GLN A 30 -28.52 -6.75 19.71
N PHE A 31 -27.68 -5.99 20.40
CA PHE A 31 -26.32 -6.42 20.73
C PHE A 31 -26.35 -7.75 21.48
N PHE A 32 -27.18 -7.84 22.52
CA PHE A 32 -27.27 -9.05 23.32
C PHE A 32 -27.64 -10.27 22.48
N ILE A 33 -28.59 -10.16 21.55
CA ILE A 33 -28.98 -11.25 20.66
C ILE A 33 -27.81 -11.66 19.76
N LEU A 34 -27.13 -10.69 19.15
CA LEU A 34 -26.01 -10.96 18.24
C LEU A 34 -24.84 -11.61 18.98
N HIS A 35 -24.50 -11.07 20.16
CA HIS A 35 -23.47 -11.63 21.02
C HIS A 35 -23.84 -13.05 21.46
N PHE A 36 -25.09 -13.25 21.88
CA PHE A 36 -25.60 -14.56 22.26
C PHE A 36 -25.53 -15.56 21.10
N GLU A 37 -25.91 -15.16 19.89
CA GLU A 37 -25.83 -16.00 18.70
C GLU A 37 -24.38 -16.39 18.36
N LEU A 38 -23.45 -15.44 18.46
CA LEU A 38 -22.01 -15.71 18.25
C LEU A 38 -21.48 -16.68 19.30
N GLU A 39 -21.71 -16.41 20.59
CA GLU A 39 -21.19 -17.23 21.67
C GLU A 39 -21.81 -18.64 21.67
N LEU A 40 -23.08 -18.77 21.28
CA LEU A 40 -23.71 -20.09 21.15
C LEU A 40 -23.01 -20.94 20.08
N ARG A 41 -22.48 -20.32 19.01
CA ARG A 41 -21.70 -21.00 17.97
C ARG A 41 -20.27 -21.34 18.43
N ASN A 42 -19.68 -20.51 19.29
CA ASN A 42 -18.31 -20.66 19.76
C ASN A 42 -18.17 -21.63 20.95
N ASP A 43 -18.98 -21.43 21.99
CA ASP A 43 -19.02 -22.23 23.21
C ASP A 43 -20.47 -22.39 23.68
N THR A 44 -21.18 -23.32 23.03
CA THR A 44 -22.57 -23.62 23.31
C THR A 44 -22.83 -23.95 24.78
N SER A 45 -21.88 -24.61 25.46
CA SER A 45 -22.06 -25.04 26.85
C SER A 45 -22.03 -23.88 27.83
N LYS A 46 -21.00 -23.04 27.75
CA LYS A 46 -20.88 -21.82 28.57
C LYS A 46 -22.07 -20.89 28.30
N THR A 47 -22.45 -20.75 27.04
CA THR A 47 -23.53 -19.85 26.65
C THR A 47 -24.89 -20.33 27.17
N VAL A 48 -25.21 -21.62 27.06
CA VAL A 48 -26.45 -22.16 27.63
C VAL A 48 -26.49 -22.02 29.16
N GLN A 49 -25.36 -22.19 29.85
CA GLN A 49 -25.27 -21.96 31.30
C GLN A 49 -25.52 -20.48 31.66
N MET A 50 -24.98 -19.55 30.86
CA MET A 50 -25.26 -18.11 31.01
C MET A 50 -26.74 -17.82 30.79
N ILE A 51 -27.39 -18.40 29.79
CA ILE A 51 -28.84 -18.22 29.61
C ILE A 51 -29.61 -18.77 30.80
N GLU A 52 -29.23 -19.93 31.34
CA GLU A 52 -29.92 -20.54 32.50
C GLU A 52 -29.85 -19.66 33.76
N SER A 53 -28.83 -18.80 33.89
CA SER A 53 -28.75 -17.82 34.98
C SER A 53 -29.73 -16.65 34.78
N LEU A 54 -30.11 -16.34 33.53
CA LEU A 54 -31.00 -15.25 33.17
C LEU A 54 -32.48 -15.68 33.07
N VAL A 55 -32.72 -16.85 32.47
CA VAL A 55 -34.06 -17.43 32.26
C VAL A 55 -34.05 -18.93 32.53
N LYS A 56 -35.08 -19.43 33.22
CA LYS A 56 -35.26 -20.87 33.43
C LYS A 56 -35.57 -21.57 32.10
N LEU A 57 -34.64 -22.37 31.60
CA LEU A 57 -34.81 -23.15 30.38
C LEU A 57 -35.44 -24.53 30.68
N PRO A 58 -36.58 -24.87 30.05
CA PRO A 58 -37.09 -26.24 30.05
C PRO A 58 -36.08 -27.20 29.43
N LYS A 59 -35.98 -28.43 29.97
CA LYS A 59 -35.01 -29.45 29.51
C LYS A 59 -35.07 -29.66 27.99
N ASN A 60 -36.26 -29.76 27.40
CA ASN A 60 -36.42 -29.95 25.96
C ASN A 60 -35.91 -28.77 25.12
N LYS A 61 -35.99 -27.53 25.62
CA LYS A 61 -35.47 -26.34 24.94
C LYS A 61 -33.96 -26.23 25.10
N LYS A 62 -33.45 -26.54 26.29
CA LYS A 62 -32.01 -26.65 26.56
C LYS A 62 -31.33 -27.69 25.66
N ASP A 63 -31.84 -28.92 25.61
CA ASP A 63 -31.29 -29.99 24.77
C ASP A 63 -31.29 -29.63 23.27
N LYS A 64 -32.28 -28.82 22.85
CA LYS A 64 -32.38 -28.29 21.48
C LYS A 64 -31.39 -27.14 21.23
N LEU A 65 -31.16 -26.24 22.19
CA LEU A 65 -30.14 -25.19 22.10
C LEU A 65 -28.73 -25.79 21.98
N TYR A 66 -28.42 -26.85 22.72
CA TYR A 66 -27.15 -27.58 22.57
C TYR A 66 -26.94 -28.15 21.16
N LYS A 67 -28.01 -28.24 20.36
CA LYS A 67 -27.98 -28.71 18.97
C LYS A 67 -28.18 -27.57 17.97
N ASN A 68 -28.07 -26.31 18.40
CA ASN A 68 -28.27 -25.11 17.58
C ASN A 68 -29.64 -25.08 16.87
N ASP A 69 -30.70 -25.57 17.53
CA ASP A 69 -32.07 -25.55 17.02
C ASP A 69 -32.64 -24.13 16.99
N GLU A 70 -32.99 -23.66 15.79
CA GLU A 70 -33.45 -22.28 15.55
C GLU A 70 -34.73 -21.94 16.33
N ASP A 71 -35.68 -22.89 16.45
CA ASP A 71 -36.92 -22.69 17.20
C ASP A 71 -36.67 -22.57 18.72
N ALA A 72 -35.68 -23.29 19.25
CA ALA A 72 -35.27 -23.16 20.63
C ALA A 72 -34.54 -21.83 20.87
N PHE A 73 -33.73 -21.37 19.92
CA PHE A 73 -33.12 -20.04 19.94
C PHE A 73 -34.19 -18.94 19.95
N LYS A 74 -35.09 -18.91 18.96
CA LYS A 74 -36.21 -17.94 18.89
C LYS A 74 -37.05 -17.93 20.16
N TRP A 75 -37.37 -19.11 20.70
CA TRP A 75 -38.12 -19.21 21.96
C TRP A 75 -37.35 -18.58 23.14
N THR A 76 -36.04 -18.78 23.19
CA THR A 76 -35.16 -18.25 24.23
C THR A 76 -35.06 -16.74 24.15
N ILE A 77 -34.87 -16.19 22.94
CA ILE A 77 -34.92 -14.74 22.70
C ILE A 77 -36.24 -14.14 23.18
N LYS A 78 -37.38 -14.77 22.84
CA LYS A 78 -38.70 -14.33 23.31
C LYS A 78 -38.81 -14.30 24.84
N LYS A 79 -38.22 -15.29 25.53
CA LYS A 79 -38.20 -15.31 27.01
C LYS A 79 -37.30 -14.25 27.60
N LEU A 80 -36.15 -14.02 26.99
CA LEU A 80 -35.20 -12.98 27.41
C LEU A 80 -35.80 -11.59 27.18
N ALA A 81 -36.39 -11.30 26.02
CA ALA A 81 -37.13 -10.07 25.74
C ALA A 81 -38.20 -9.80 26.80
N LYS A 82 -39.04 -10.81 27.09
CA LYS A 82 -40.07 -10.72 28.13
C LYS A 82 -39.49 -10.40 29.51
N ARG A 83 -38.32 -10.95 29.85
CA ARG A 83 -37.71 -10.73 31.17
C ARG A 83 -36.93 -9.41 31.23
N TYR A 84 -36.36 -8.97 30.11
CA TYR A 84 -35.70 -7.69 29.94
C TYR A 84 -36.68 -6.52 30.10
N TYR A 85 -37.91 -6.63 29.55
CA TYR A 85 -38.89 -5.54 29.55
C TYR A 85 -40.00 -5.58 30.58
N LYS A 86 -40.16 -6.66 31.36
CA LYS A 86 -41.20 -6.68 32.39
C LYS A 86 -40.85 -5.65 33.47
N GLN A 87 -41.34 -4.41 33.31
CA GLN A 87 -41.26 -3.36 34.31
C GLN A 87 -41.87 -3.90 35.61
N SER A 88 -40.99 -4.24 36.55
CA SER A 88 -41.19 -4.18 38.01
C SER A 88 -42.64 -4.29 38.52
N GLU A 89 -43.21 -5.49 38.54
CA GLU A 89 -44.07 -5.89 39.68
C GLU A 89 -43.27 -6.64 40.75
N LEU A 90 -42.08 -7.14 40.40
CA LEU A 90 -41.17 -7.81 41.32
C LEU A 90 -39.95 -6.93 41.50
N ARG A 91 -39.95 -6.10 42.57
CA ARG A 91 -38.86 -5.19 42.96
C ARG A 91 -37.49 -5.86 43.20
N ASN A 92 -37.37 -7.18 43.03
CA ASN A 92 -36.13 -7.94 43.18
C ASN A 92 -35.53 -8.44 41.84
N ASP A 93 -36.20 -8.25 40.70
CA ASP A 93 -35.75 -8.72 39.37
C ASP A 93 -34.94 -7.64 38.58
N ALA A 94 -34.64 -6.48 39.18
CA ALA A 94 -33.81 -5.41 38.61
C ALA A 94 -32.42 -5.89 38.11
N ASN A 95 -31.99 -7.06 38.60
CA ASN A 95 -30.69 -7.66 38.33
C ASN A 95 -30.48 -8.13 36.89
N ILE A 96 -31.52 -8.44 36.09
CA ILE A 96 -31.29 -9.12 34.79
C ILE A 96 -30.93 -8.14 33.67
N ALA A 97 -31.61 -7.01 33.56
CA ALA A 97 -31.21 -5.98 32.61
C ALA A 97 -29.81 -5.44 32.94
N GLU A 98 -29.49 -5.34 34.24
CA GLU A 98 -28.18 -4.93 34.75
C GLU A 98 -27.10 -6.00 34.48
N LEU A 99 -27.34 -7.28 34.78
CA LEU A 99 -26.45 -8.40 34.43
C LEU A 99 -26.24 -8.55 32.93
N LEU A 100 -27.29 -8.27 32.14
CA LEU A 100 -27.20 -8.24 30.69
C LEU A 100 -26.27 -7.10 30.27
N LYS A 101 -26.50 -5.87 30.75
CA LYS A 101 -25.58 -4.75 30.52
C LYS A 101 -24.14 -5.07 30.96
N GLU A 102 -23.94 -5.70 32.12
CA GLU A 102 -22.62 -6.12 32.61
C GLU A 102 -21.94 -7.17 31.71
N SER A 103 -22.70 -8.14 31.18
CA SER A 103 -22.16 -9.13 30.23
C SER A 103 -21.72 -8.48 28.92
N ILE A 104 -22.45 -7.45 28.46
CA ILE A 104 -22.11 -6.64 27.30
C ILE A 104 -20.80 -5.88 27.55
N ILE A 105 -20.64 -5.28 28.72
CA ILE A 105 -19.39 -4.61 29.12
C ILE A 105 -18.23 -5.60 29.19
N PHE A 106 -18.45 -6.79 29.74
CA PHE A 106 -17.36 -7.77 29.86
C PHE A 106 -16.88 -8.22 28.47
N SER A 107 -17.81 -8.48 27.54
CA SER A 107 -17.45 -8.75 26.14
C SER A 107 -16.78 -7.56 25.48
N PHE A 108 -17.27 -6.34 25.73
CA PHE A 108 -16.66 -5.10 25.26
C PHE A 108 -15.21 -5.00 25.73
N MET A 109 -14.95 -5.14 27.03
CA MET A 109 -13.61 -4.98 27.59
C MET A 109 -12.61 -5.97 26.98
N GLN A 110 -13.04 -7.20 26.67
CA GLN A 110 -12.19 -8.20 26.01
C GLN A 110 -11.86 -7.84 24.56
N ASP A 111 -12.83 -7.34 23.80
CA ASP A 111 -12.64 -7.01 22.39
C ASP A 111 -11.95 -5.65 22.20
N VAL A 112 -12.12 -4.74 23.15
CA VAL A 112 -11.80 -3.31 23.01
C VAL A 112 -10.52 -2.87 23.69
N GLU A 113 -9.98 -3.67 24.61
CA GLU A 113 -8.60 -3.50 25.08
C GLU A 113 -7.62 -3.45 23.88
N SER A 114 -7.88 -4.26 22.84
CA SER A 114 -7.09 -4.26 21.60
C SER A 114 -7.29 -3.03 20.70
N LEU A 115 -8.42 -2.31 20.83
CA LEU A 115 -8.84 -1.23 19.94
C LEU A 115 -8.42 0.16 20.42
N TYR A 116 -8.31 0.37 21.73
CA TYR A 116 -7.97 1.67 22.31
C TYR A 116 -6.48 1.83 22.63
N LEU A 117 -5.72 0.74 22.64
CA LEU A 117 -4.28 0.78 22.91
C LEU A 117 -3.46 1.34 21.74
N ASP A 118 -4.03 1.51 20.55
CA ASP A 118 -3.31 2.05 19.40
C ASP A 118 -4.03 3.24 18.72
N SER A 119 -3.21 4.14 18.17
CA SER A 119 -3.58 5.40 17.50
C SER A 119 -4.67 5.28 16.40
N GLU A 120 -5.23 6.40 15.92
CA GLU A 120 -6.27 6.45 14.87
C GLU A 120 -5.97 5.60 13.62
N SER A 121 -4.69 5.40 13.28
CA SER A 121 -4.26 4.57 12.16
C SER A 121 -4.49 3.06 12.38
N SER A 122 -4.50 2.60 13.63
CA SER A 122 -4.68 1.19 13.98
C SER A 122 -6.13 0.74 13.91
N MET A 123 -7.08 1.61 14.29
CA MET A 123 -8.49 1.30 14.33
C MET A 123 -9.06 1.14 12.91
N GLY A 124 -8.61 1.97 11.97
CA GLY A 124 -8.92 1.81 10.54
C GLY A 124 -8.39 0.50 9.96
N GLN A 125 -7.14 0.15 10.27
CA GLN A 125 -6.53 -1.11 9.86
C GLN A 125 -7.23 -2.33 10.48
N TYR A 126 -7.58 -2.25 11.77
CA TYR A 126 -8.28 -3.30 12.49
C TYR A 126 -9.67 -3.57 11.93
N MET A 127 -10.42 -2.52 11.53
CA MET A 127 -11.75 -2.66 10.94
C MET A 127 -11.75 -3.15 9.49
N LYS A 128 -10.64 -2.95 8.77
CA LYS A 128 -10.54 -3.26 7.34
C LYS A 128 -10.93 -4.72 7.05
N ASP A 129 -10.43 -5.63 7.87
CA ASP A 129 -10.58 -7.07 7.70
C ASP A 129 -11.82 -7.64 8.41
N LYS A 130 -12.61 -6.80 9.09
CA LYS A 130 -13.84 -7.23 9.78
C LYS A 130 -15.00 -7.35 8.80
N ASN A 131 -15.77 -8.41 8.99
CA ASN A 131 -17.04 -8.60 8.27
C ASN A 131 -18.13 -7.68 8.86
N TYR A 132 -19.25 -7.55 8.16
CA TYR A 132 -20.34 -6.65 8.57
C TYR A 132 -20.94 -6.99 9.94
N PHE A 133 -21.01 -8.28 10.29
CA PHE A 133 -21.50 -8.72 11.60
C PHE A 133 -20.59 -8.23 12.73
N GLN A 134 -19.27 -8.37 12.56
CA GLN A 134 -18.29 -7.88 13.52
C GLN A 134 -18.35 -6.35 13.63
N LEU A 135 -18.48 -5.65 12.51
CA LEU A 135 -18.61 -4.18 12.50
C LEU A 135 -19.91 -3.71 13.16
N LEU A 136 -21.02 -4.41 12.94
CA LEU A 136 -22.28 -4.18 13.65
C LEU A 136 -22.11 -4.41 15.14
N ASN A 137 -21.48 -5.52 15.54
CA ASN A 137 -21.18 -5.81 16.94
C ASN A 137 -20.37 -4.65 17.58
N PHE A 138 -19.33 -4.16 16.89
CA PHE A 138 -18.55 -3.00 17.33
C PHE A 138 -19.37 -1.72 17.44
N TYR A 139 -20.24 -1.44 16.48
CA TYR A 139 -21.11 -0.26 16.53
C TYR A 139 -22.04 -0.31 17.73
N LEU A 140 -22.73 -1.44 17.93
CA LEU A 140 -23.72 -1.59 19.00
C LEU A 140 -23.03 -1.51 20.36
N ILE A 141 -21.84 -2.09 20.50
CA ILE A 141 -20.95 -1.91 21.64
C ILE A 141 -20.72 -0.44 21.96
N ILE A 142 -20.29 0.35 20.97
CA ILE A 142 -19.97 1.77 21.17
C ILE A 142 -21.25 2.50 21.62
N GLN A 143 -22.39 2.19 21.00
CA GLN A 143 -23.68 2.76 21.38
C GLN A 143 -24.09 2.42 22.81
N VAL A 144 -24.00 1.15 23.24
CA VAL A 144 -24.35 0.75 24.60
C VAL A 144 -23.46 1.49 25.60
N VAL A 145 -22.15 1.52 25.35
CA VAL A 145 -21.21 2.22 26.22
C VAL A 145 -21.57 3.70 26.30
N THR A 146 -21.55 4.44 25.19
CA THR A 146 -21.81 5.89 25.16
C THR A 146 -23.12 6.31 25.85
N ASN A 147 -24.15 5.46 25.85
CA ASN A 147 -25.46 5.78 26.43
C ASN A 147 -25.67 5.29 27.89
N HIS A 148 -24.69 4.60 28.48
CA HIS A 148 -24.79 4.07 29.85
C HIS A 148 -23.61 4.53 30.74
N PRO A 149 -23.59 5.81 31.19
CA PRO A 149 -22.49 6.42 31.96
C PRO A 149 -22.09 5.66 33.23
N GLU A 150 -23.02 4.95 33.87
CA GLU A 150 -22.76 4.07 35.02
C GLU A 150 -21.80 2.91 34.69
N LEU A 151 -21.78 2.48 33.44
CA LEU A 151 -20.82 1.47 32.93
C LEU A 151 -19.43 2.09 32.70
N HIS A 152 -19.35 3.41 32.54
CA HIS A 152 -18.07 4.13 32.37
C HIS A 152 -17.30 4.25 33.68
N GLU A 153 -17.94 4.63 34.79
CA GLU A 153 -17.21 4.98 36.03
C GLU A 153 -16.42 3.80 36.64
N ASN A 154 -16.99 2.59 36.66
CA ASN A 154 -16.36 1.45 37.35
C ASN A 154 -15.32 0.68 36.52
N GLN A 155 -15.40 0.73 35.19
CA GLN A 155 -14.60 -0.11 34.30
C GLN A 155 -13.55 0.72 33.54
N ILE A 156 -13.89 1.90 33.04
CA ILE A 156 -12.93 2.72 32.26
C ILE A 156 -11.85 3.32 33.16
N GLN A 157 -12.15 3.71 34.40
CA GLN A 157 -11.12 4.16 35.36
C GLN A 157 -10.07 3.07 35.65
N ARG A 158 -10.41 1.78 35.50
CA ARG A 158 -9.47 0.67 35.65
C ARG A 158 -8.52 0.51 34.47
N PHE A 159 -8.94 0.86 33.25
CA PHE A 159 -8.18 0.61 32.02
C PHE A 159 -7.55 1.87 31.41
N PHE A 160 -8.19 3.02 31.57
CA PHE A 160 -7.78 4.29 30.98
C PHE A 160 -7.49 5.30 32.08
N LYS A 161 -6.20 5.61 32.28
CA LYS A 161 -5.72 6.56 33.30
C LYS A 161 -6.10 8.03 33.02
N ASN A 162 -6.76 8.33 31.91
CA ASN A 162 -7.10 9.68 31.45
C ASN A 162 -8.62 9.83 31.26
N GLU A 163 -9.10 11.08 31.19
CA GLU A 163 -10.47 11.43 30.82
C GLU A 163 -10.85 10.76 29.48
N PHE A 164 -11.75 9.78 29.57
CA PHE A 164 -12.29 9.07 28.43
C PHE A 164 -13.38 9.93 27.77
N ASP A 165 -13.21 10.25 26.49
CA ASP A 165 -14.28 10.86 25.68
C ASP A 165 -15.08 9.74 24.97
N PRO A 166 -16.33 9.47 25.39
CA PRO A 166 -17.16 8.42 24.80
C PRO A 166 -17.62 8.72 23.36
N ILE A 167 -17.53 9.98 22.92
CA ILE A 167 -18.03 10.41 21.62
C ILE A 167 -16.95 10.20 20.54
N LYS A 168 -15.68 10.41 20.88
CA LYS A 168 -14.55 10.29 19.94
C LYS A 168 -14.43 8.90 19.27
N PRO A 169 -14.52 7.76 19.98
CA PRO A 169 -14.52 6.42 19.37
C PRO A 169 -15.65 6.23 18.37
N HIS A 170 -16.84 6.77 18.69
CA HIS A 170 -18.00 6.68 17.83
C HIS A 170 -17.84 7.48 16.53
N LEU A 171 -17.30 8.71 16.61
CA LEU A 171 -16.97 9.52 15.43
C LEU A 171 -15.90 8.86 14.56
N ASN A 172 -14.85 8.31 15.18
CA ASN A 172 -13.78 7.63 14.47
C ASN A 172 -14.26 6.34 13.80
N PHE A 173 -15.14 5.58 14.44
CA PHE A 173 -15.79 4.42 13.83
C PHE A 173 -16.58 4.81 12.59
N VAL A 174 -17.48 5.79 12.69
CA VAL A 174 -18.31 6.25 11.57
C VAL A 174 -17.45 6.75 10.40
N LYS A 175 -16.38 7.51 10.69
CA LYS A 175 -15.44 7.99 9.67
C LYS A 175 -14.78 6.81 8.93
N ASN A 176 -14.21 5.86 9.65
CA ASN A 176 -13.53 4.70 9.07
C ASN A 176 -14.48 3.84 8.22
N ILE A 177 -15.70 3.61 8.69
CA ILE A 177 -16.71 2.84 7.95
C ILE A 177 -17.12 3.54 6.64
N LYS A 178 -17.23 4.88 6.65
CA LYS A 178 -17.48 5.68 5.45
C LYS A 178 -16.32 5.60 4.46
N GLU A 179 -15.09 5.76 4.92
CA GLU A 179 -13.88 5.65 4.09
C GLU A 179 -13.72 4.25 3.47
N GLN A 180 -14.22 3.21 4.14
CA GLN A 180 -14.24 1.84 3.64
C GLN A 180 -15.41 1.52 2.70
N GLY A 181 -16.35 2.45 2.48
CA GLY A 181 -17.57 2.19 1.69
C GLY A 181 -18.51 1.17 2.32
N LYS A 182 -18.45 0.98 3.65
CA LYS A 182 -19.27 0.01 4.39
C LYS A 182 -20.47 0.66 5.11
N PHE A 183 -20.62 1.98 5.00
CA PHE A 183 -21.58 2.76 5.80
C PHE A 183 -23.04 2.42 5.48
N ASP A 184 -23.41 2.31 4.20
CA ASP A 184 -24.80 2.09 3.82
C ASP A 184 -25.29 0.71 4.25
N ILE A 185 -24.48 -0.33 4.05
CA ILE A 185 -24.77 -1.70 4.50
C ILE A 185 -24.93 -1.75 6.02
N LEU A 186 -24.02 -1.09 6.75
CA LEU A 186 -24.12 -1.06 8.21
C LEU A 186 -25.37 -0.28 8.68
N SER A 187 -25.75 0.78 7.97
CA SER A 187 -26.99 1.52 8.22
C SER A 187 -28.21 0.62 8.11
N VAL A 188 -28.26 -0.21 7.06
CA VAL A 188 -29.35 -1.17 6.82
C VAL A 188 -29.41 -2.22 7.93
N LEU A 189 -28.28 -2.76 8.36
CA LEU A 189 -28.24 -3.74 9.45
C LEU A 189 -28.70 -3.16 10.79
N ILE A 190 -28.44 -1.88 11.03
CA ILE A 190 -28.95 -1.17 12.21
C ILE A 190 -30.47 -0.98 12.09
N GLN A 191 -30.96 -0.56 10.92
CA GLN A 191 -32.39 -0.39 10.65
C GLN A 191 -33.16 -1.72 10.79
N ASP A 192 -32.68 -2.79 10.18
CA ASP A 192 -33.22 -4.16 10.33
C ASP A 192 -33.24 -4.58 11.80
N GLY A 193 -32.16 -4.25 12.53
CA GLY A 193 -32.09 -4.42 13.97
C GLY A 193 -33.21 -3.73 14.74
N ILE A 194 -33.45 -2.45 14.45
CA ILE A 194 -34.53 -1.65 15.05
C ILE A 194 -35.89 -2.25 14.73
N LEU A 195 -36.10 -2.63 13.48
CA LEU A 195 -37.34 -3.21 12.99
C LEU A 195 -37.63 -4.54 13.69
N ASN A 196 -36.70 -5.48 13.64
CA ASN A 196 -36.88 -6.82 14.19
C ASN A 196 -36.92 -6.81 15.71
N HIS A 197 -35.91 -6.21 16.35
CA HIS A 197 -35.77 -6.26 17.79
C HIS A 197 -36.70 -5.27 18.49
N GLY A 198 -36.85 -4.05 17.96
CA GLY A 198 -37.83 -3.10 18.47
C GLY A 198 -39.24 -3.68 18.48
N THR A 199 -39.66 -4.32 17.39
CA THR A 199 -40.97 -5.01 17.32
C THR A 199 -41.10 -6.11 18.36
N VAL A 200 -40.07 -6.94 18.54
CA VAL A 200 -40.05 -7.98 19.58
C VAL A 200 -40.22 -7.36 20.97
N LEU A 201 -39.51 -6.27 21.25
CA LEU A 201 -39.56 -5.63 22.56
C LEU A 201 -40.91 -4.97 22.83
N TYR A 202 -41.48 -4.30 21.83
CA TYR A 202 -42.84 -3.77 21.88
C TYR A 202 -43.87 -4.86 22.18
N TYR A 203 -43.83 -5.97 21.42
CA TYR A 203 -44.75 -7.11 21.58
C TYR A 203 -44.72 -7.69 22.99
N PHE A 204 -43.56 -7.65 23.66
CA PHE A 204 -43.45 -8.15 25.03
C PHE A 204 -43.75 -7.13 26.12
N ASN A 205 -43.65 -5.83 25.81
CA ASN A 205 -44.03 -4.75 26.71
C ASN A 205 -45.56 -4.59 26.79
N LYS A 206 -46.28 -4.78 25.68
CA LYS A 206 -47.74 -4.64 25.59
C LYS A 206 -48.42 -5.94 25.20
N THR A 207 -49.41 -6.39 25.97
CA THR A 207 -50.24 -7.57 25.68
C THR A 207 -51.18 -7.42 24.47
N GLY A 208 -50.79 -6.87 23.31
CA GLY A 208 -51.73 -6.64 22.20
C GLY A 208 -51.09 -6.44 20.82
N GLU A 209 -51.41 -7.36 19.91
CA GLU A 209 -50.87 -7.62 18.57
C GLU A 209 -51.05 -6.50 17.51
N ASP A 210 -51.90 -5.50 17.75
CA ASP A 210 -52.56 -4.82 16.62
C ASP A 210 -51.87 -3.56 16.06
N LYS A 211 -50.95 -2.90 16.79
CA LYS A 211 -50.43 -1.59 16.34
C LYS A 211 -49.22 -1.67 15.40
N ILE A 212 -48.31 -2.61 15.63
CA ILE A 212 -47.11 -2.75 14.79
C ILE A 212 -47.40 -3.56 13.53
N GLU A 213 -48.22 -4.60 13.59
CA GLU A 213 -48.65 -5.32 12.38
C GLU A 213 -49.34 -4.37 11.40
N ALA A 214 -50.15 -3.40 11.86
CA ALA A 214 -50.73 -2.38 10.99
C ALA A 214 -49.67 -1.49 10.31
N ILE A 215 -48.59 -1.12 11.00
CA ILE A 215 -47.49 -0.32 10.43
C ILE A 215 -46.61 -1.15 9.46
N ILE A 216 -46.33 -2.41 9.80
CA ILE A 216 -45.55 -3.35 8.99
C ILE A 216 -46.33 -3.84 7.76
N SER A 217 -47.66 -3.96 7.88
CA SER A 217 -48.55 -4.39 6.79
C SER A 217 -48.97 -3.24 5.87
N ALA A 218 -48.98 -1.99 6.35
CA ALA A 218 -49.26 -0.81 5.53
C ALA A 218 -48.12 -0.42 4.58
N ASN A 219 -46.90 -0.90 4.84
CA ASN A 219 -45.74 -0.71 3.98
C ASN A 219 -45.12 -2.10 3.74
N ASP A 220 -45.33 -2.68 2.55
CA ASP A 220 -44.89 -4.02 2.11
C ASP A 220 -43.39 -4.30 2.37
N TYR A 221 -43.05 -4.55 3.64
CA TYR A 221 -41.67 -4.59 4.13
C TYR A 221 -40.92 -5.80 3.60
N LYS A 222 -41.61 -6.95 3.45
CA LYS A 222 -41.02 -8.13 2.81
C LYS A 222 -40.69 -7.90 1.34
N GLU A 223 -41.48 -7.10 0.64
CA GLU A 223 -41.25 -6.81 -0.77
C GLU A 223 -40.11 -5.79 -0.94
N ILE A 224 -40.05 -4.78 -0.06
CA ILE A 224 -38.96 -3.79 -0.01
C ILE A 224 -37.64 -4.44 0.42
N ASP A 225 -37.63 -5.24 1.49
CA ASP A 225 -36.44 -5.96 1.98
C ASP A 225 -35.92 -6.96 0.95
N THR A 226 -36.81 -7.77 0.33
CA THR A 226 -36.41 -8.69 -0.74
C THR A 226 -35.91 -7.97 -1.99
N LYS A 227 -36.55 -6.86 -2.39
CA LYS A 227 -36.14 -6.07 -3.56
C LYS A 227 -34.82 -5.36 -3.31
N TYR A 228 -34.64 -4.79 -2.12
CA TYR A 228 -33.45 -4.05 -1.74
C TYR A 228 -32.26 -4.99 -1.51
N MET A 229 -32.45 -6.14 -0.83
CA MET A 229 -31.42 -7.16 -0.68
C MET A 229 -30.99 -7.75 -2.03
N LYS A 230 -31.92 -7.98 -2.97
CA LYS A 230 -31.56 -8.36 -4.35
C LYS A 230 -30.77 -7.29 -5.07
N GLN A 231 -31.19 -6.03 -4.95
CA GLN A 231 -30.51 -4.90 -5.58
C GLN A 231 -29.09 -4.73 -5.01
N LEU A 232 -28.93 -4.96 -3.71
CA LEU A 232 -27.65 -4.89 -3.01
C LEU A 232 -26.76 -6.11 -3.33
N GLU A 233 -27.32 -7.31 -3.48
CA GLU A 233 -26.63 -8.48 -4.02
C GLU A 233 -26.16 -8.23 -5.46
N GLU A 234 -27.01 -7.65 -6.32
CA GLU A 234 -26.68 -7.31 -7.70
C GLU A 234 -25.58 -6.24 -7.78
N GLU A 235 -25.66 -5.18 -6.98
CA GLU A 235 -24.63 -4.14 -6.89
C GLU A 235 -23.31 -4.69 -6.33
N THR A 236 -23.38 -5.59 -5.33
CA THR A 236 -22.19 -6.25 -4.78
C THR A 236 -21.56 -7.17 -5.82
N LEU A 237 -22.36 -7.92 -6.58
CA LEU A 237 -21.91 -8.79 -7.65
C LEU A 237 -21.31 -8.00 -8.82
N GLN A 238 -21.92 -6.87 -9.19
CA GLN A 238 -21.39 -5.95 -10.20
C GLN A 238 -20.08 -5.32 -9.76
N ASN A 239 -19.99 -4.81 -8.53
CA ASN A 239 -18.75 -4.27 -7.97
C ASN A 239 -17.65 -5.33 -7.92
N TRP A 240 -17.99 -6.58 -7.60
CA TRP A 240 -17.04 -7.69 -7.59
C TRP A 240 -16.57 -8.03 -9.01
N SER A 241 -17.50 -8.07 -9.98
CA SER A 241 -17.18 -8.28 -11.39
C SER A 241 -16.29 -7.17 -11.97
N GLN A 242 -16.58 -5.91 -11.66
CA GLN A 242 -15.76 -4.77 -12.08
C GLN A 242 -14.36 -4.84 -11.48
N LYS A 243 -14.23 -5.15 -10.18
CA LYS A 243 -12.93 -5.35 -9.53
C LYS A 243 -12.16 -6.54 -10.11
N GLU A 244 -12.85 -7.59 -10.52
CA GLU A 244 -12.24 -8.76 -11.17
C GLU A 244 -11.73 -8.40 -12.58
N GLU A 245 -12.47 -7.58 -13.33
CA GLU A 245 -12.03 -7.02 -14.62
C GLU A 245 -10.83 -6.08 -14.46
N GLU A 246 -10.87 -5.16 -13.49
CA GLU A 246 -9.74 -4.30 -13.15
C GLU A 246 -8.51 -5.15 -12.78
N ARG A 247 -8.67 -6.20 -11.97
CA ARG A 247 -7.59 -7.14 -11.64
C ARG A 247 -6.99 -7.80 -12.88
N LYS A 248 -7.83 -8.20 -13.85
CA LYS A 248 -7.36 -8.79 -15.12
C LYS A 248 -6.60 -7.76 -15.96
N GLU A 249 -7.06 -6.51 -16.02
CA GLU A 249 -6.34 -5.44 -16.72
C GLU A 249 -5.00 -5.10 -16.05
N TYR A 250 -4.98 -5.01 -14.71
CA TYR A 250 -3.75 -4.82 -13.96
C TYR A 250 -2.78 -5.98 -14.17
N SER A 251 -3.25 -7.23 -14.17
CA SER A 251 -2.42 -8.40 -14.46
C SER A 251 -1.77 -8.31 -15.84
N LYS A 252 -2.55 -7.99 -16.89
CA LYS A 252 -2.01 -7.78 -18.24
C LYS A 252 -0.97 -6.66 -18.30
N THR A 253 -1.20 -5.58 -17.53
CA THR A 253 -0.28 -4.45 -17.46
C THR A 253 1.03 -4.84 -16.77
N VAL A 254 0.95 -5.60 -15.67
CA VAL A 254 2.11 -6.14 -14.96
C VAL A 254 2.92 -7.07 -15.88
N ASP A 255 2.26 -8.00 -16.59
CA ASP A 255 2.92 -8.91 -17.53
C ASP A 255 3.63 -8.16 -18.66
N LYS A 256 2.99 -7.09 -19.18
CA LYS A 256 3.58 -6.21 -20.19
C LYS A 256 4.82 -5.48 -19.64
N LEU A 257 4.72 -4.88 -18.47
CA LEU A 257 5.83 -4.16 -17.84
C LEU A 257 7.00 -5.09 -17.51
N GLN A 258 6.71 -6.32 -17.06
CA GLN A 258 7.75 -7.34 -16.83
C GLN A 258 8.46 -7.73 -18.14
N SER A 259 7.70 -7.86 -19.24
CA SER A 259 8.28 -8.14 -20.56
C SER A 259 9.15 -6.98 -21.06
N GLU A 260 8.68 -5.73 -20.93
CA GLU A 260 9.45 -4.53 -21.27
C GLU A 260 10.72 -4.39 -20.42
N LEU A 261 10.64 -4.73 -19.12
CA LEU A 261 11.79 -4.72 -18.22
C LEU A 261 12.84 -5.76 -18.64
N ALA A 262 12.41 -6.99 -18.95
CA ALA A 262 13.30 -8.04 -19.43
C ALA A 262 13.99 -7.67 -20.76
N GLU A 263 13.27 -7.02 -21.69
CA GLU A 263 13.84 -6.53 -22.94
C GLU A 263 14.89 -5.44 -22.69
N LYS A 264 14.60 -4.49 -21.81
CA LYS A 264 15.56 -3.43 -21.42
C LYS A 264 16.79 -3.99 -20.73
N GLU A 265 16.65 -4.95 -19.82
CA GLU A 265 17.78 -5.62 -19.17
C GLU A 265 18.66 -6.36 -20.18
N LYS A 266 18.05 -7.04 -21.16
CA LYS A 266 18.80 -7.68 -22.24
C LYS A 266 19.57 -6.64 -23.06
N ARG A 267 18.95 -5.51 -23.39
CA ARG A 267 19.59 -4.43 -24.14
C ARG A 267 20.75 -3.80 -23.36
N ILE A 268 20.61 -3.60 -22.06
CA ILE A 268 21.70 -3.11 -21.20
C ILE A 268 22.89 -4.08 -21.26
N LYS A 269 22.67 -5.38 -21.10
CA LYS A 269 23.74 -6.39 -21.19
C LYS A 269 24.44 -6.41 -22.56
N GLU A 270 23.70 -6.17 -23.65
CA GLU A 270 24.29 -6.05 -24.98
C GLU A 270 25.19 -4.81 -25.08
N LEU A 271 24.70 -3.65 -24.62
CA LEU A 271 25.46 -2.41 -24.62
C LEU A 271 26.71 -2.50 -23.73
N GLU A 272 26.63 -3.15 -22.58
CA GLU A 272 27.78 -3.39 -21.71
C GLU A 272 28.84 -4.24 -22.41
N ARG A 273 28.44 -5.28 -23.16
CA ARG A 273 29.37 -6.10 -23.96
C ARG A 273 30.00 -5.32 -25.10
N GLU A 274 29.25 -4.46 -25.77
CA GLU A 274 29.78 -3.57 -26.80
C GLU A 274 30.78 -2.58 -26.22
N LEU A 275 30.44 -1.93 -25.10
CA LEU A 275 31.32 -1.00 -24.40
C LEU A 275 32.64 -1.66 -23.98
N GLU A 276 32.58 -2.89 -23.48
CA GLU A 276 33.76 -3.66 -23.11
C GLU A 276 34.65 -4.00 -24.32
N LYS A 277 34.05 -4.32 -25.48
CA LYS A 277 34.80 -4.50 -26.73
C LYS A 277 35.50 -3.22 -27.17
N TYR A 278 34.80 -2.09 -27.11
CA TYR A 278 35.38 -0.79 -27.44
C TYR A 278 36.54 -0.42 -26.51
N LYS A 279 36.38 -0.63 -25.20
CA LYS A 279 37.46 -0.41 -24.22
C LYS A 279 38.69 -1.28 -24.50
N LYS A 280 38.50 -2.55 -24.85
CA LYS A 280 39.61 -3.45 -25.21
C LYS A 280 40.33 -3.00 -26.48
N GLN A 281 39.60 -2.57 -27.50
CA GLN A 281 40.19 -2.03 -28.73
C GLN A 281 40.93 -0.70 -28.50
N GLN A 282 40.47 0.12 -27.55
CA GLN A 282 41.13 1.37 -27.21
C GLN A 282 42.36 1.17 -26.32
N SER A 283 42.43 0.08 -25.55
CA SER A 283 43.55 -0.25 -24.67
C SER A 283 44.79 -0.81 -25.38
N SER A 284 44.66 -1.32 -26.61
CA SER A 284 45.77 -1.97 -27.32
C SER A 284 46.64 -1.02 -28.15
N ASN A 285 46.16 0.19 -28.46
CA ASN A 285 46.79 1.07 -29.45
C ASN A 285 47.04 2.48 -28.87
N ASN A 286 47.90 2.62 -27.84
CA ASN A 286 48.26 3.92 -27.28
C ASN A 286 49.76 3.98 -26.90
N PHE A 287 50.26 5.17 -26.54
CA PHE A 287 51.63 5.39 -26.09
C PHE A 287 51.82 5.21 -24.57
N SER A 288 50.95 4.46 -23.87
CA SER A 288 51.01 4.40 -22.41
C SER A 288 52.40 3.99 -21.91
N GLY A 289 53.03 4.86 -21.13
CA GLY A 289 54.39 4.66 -20.59
C GLY A 289 55.54 4.89 -21.58
N SER A 290 55.25 5.30 -22.83
CA SER A 290 56.26 5.58 -23.87
C SER A 290 56.59 7.07 -23.93
N LYS A 291 57.88 7.39 -24.08
CA LYS A 291 58.40 8.73 -24.31
C LYS A 291 58.36 9.07 -25.79
N VAL A 292 57.57 10.07 -26.15
CA VAL A 292 57.36 10.49 -27.54
C VAL A 292 58.03 11.84 -27.77
N LEU A 293 59.06 11.85 -28.62
CA LEU A 293 59.74 13.06 -29.05
C LEU A 293 59.05 13.64 -30.29
N VAL A 294 58.62 14.90 -30.23
CA VAL A 294 58.16 15.65 -31.40
C VAL A 294 59.17 16.73 -31.73
N ILE A 295 59.65 16.74 -32.98
CA ILE A 295 60.59 17.72 -33.52
C ILE A 295 59.83 18.55 -34.55
N GLY A 296 59.70 19.85 -34.31
CA GLY A 296 58.89 20.73 -35.15
C GLY A 296 58.96 22.20 -34.73
N ASP A 297 57.95 22.97 -35.10
CA ASP A 297 57.88 24.42 -34.83
C ASP A 297 57.46 24.71 -33.39
N THR A 298 58.26 25.54 -32.70
CA THR A 298 58.01 25.98 -31.33
C THR A 298 56.65 26.67 -31.17
N GLN A 299 56.13 27.37 -32.19
CA GLN A 299 54.80 28.01 -32.10
C GLN A 299 53.64 27.01 -31.97
N ARG A 300 53.85 25.74 -32.34
CA ARG A 300 52.83 24.68 -32.33
C ARG A 300 53.03 23.66 -31.21
N LYS A 301 54.01 23.88 -30.33
CA LYS A 301 54.39 22.97 -29.23
C LYS A 301 53.21 22.50 -28.39
N ASP A 302 52.32 23.41 -27.97
CA ASP A 302 51.17 23.06 -27.13
C ASP A 302 50.15 22.20 -27.88
N GLY A 303 49.98 22.43 -29.18
CA GLY A 303 49.15 21.59 -30.03
C GLY A 303 49.72 20.19 -30.19
N TYR A 304 51.04 20.06 -30.35
CA TYR A 304 51.73 18.77 -30.39
C TYR A 304 51.59 18.02 -29.07
N LYS A 305 51.77 18.72 -27.94
CA LYS A 305 51.59 18.18 -26.60
C LYS A 305 50.20 17.58 -26.42
N ASN A 306 49.16 18.34 -26.74
CA ASN A 306 47.78 17.89 -26.61
C ASN A 306 47.52 16.61 -27.42
N ILE A 307 48.06 16.50 -28.63
CA ILE A 307 47.89 15.31 -29.47
C ILE A 307 48.54 14.08 -28.82
N ILE A 308 49.78 14.20 -28.35
CA ILE A 308 50.50 13.07 -27.74
C ILE A 308 49.86 12.64 -26.41
N GLU A 309 49.43 13.59 -25.60
CA GLU A 309 48.79 13.32 -24.30
C GLU A 309 47.41 12.66 -24.45
N ILE A 310 46.64 12.98 -25.51
CA ILE A 310 45.37 12.28 -25.85
C ILE A 310 45.60 10.77 -26.00
N TYR A 311 46.77 10.37 -26.51
CA TYR A 311 47.17 8.98 -26.70
C TYR A 311 48.05 8.45 -25.55
N ASN A 312 48.01 9.08 -24.36
CA ASN A 312 48.73 8.68 -23.15
C ASN A 312 50.27 8.62 -23.27
N GLY A 313 50.87 9.38 -24.19
CA GLY A 313 52.33 9.45 -24.34
C GLY A 313 52.98 10.51 -23.46
N GLU A 314 54.21 10.26 -23.00
CA GLU A 314 55.02 11.28 -22.33
C GLU A 314 55.65 12.21 -23.39
N PHE A 315 55.14 13.44 -23.47
CA PHE A 315 55.52 14.40 -24.50
C PHE A 315 56.90 15.03 -24.25
N ILE A 316 57.80 14.91 -25.22
CA ILE A 316 59.09 15.59 -25.26
C ILE A 316 59.16 16.42 -26.55
N PHE A 317 59.62 17.66 -26.46
CA PHE A 317 59.70 18.57 -27.60
C PHE A 317 61.13 19.03 -27.86
N LEU A 318 61.48 19.18 -29.13
CA LEU A 318 62.66 19.91 -29.60
C LEU A 318 62.29 20.80 -30.79
N ASP A 319 62.94 21.95 -30.89
CA ASP A 319 62.81 22.81 -32.07
C ASP A 319 63.49 22.13 -33.26
N GLY A 320 62.87 22.20 -34.45
CA GLY A 320 63.45 21.65 -35.68
C GLY A 320 64.77 22.28 -36.10
N ASN A 321 65.15 23.42 -35.50
CA ASN A 321 66.41 24.13 -35.71
C ASN A 321 67.43 23.97 -34.57
N ASP A 322 67.15 23.13 -33.56
CA ASP A 322 68.06 22.88 -32.44
C ASP A 322 69.37 22.19 -32.88
N ASP A 323 70.40 22.29 -32.02
CA ASP A 323 71.72 21.70 -32.23
C ASP A 323 71.65 20.17 -32.45
N HIS A 324 72.39 19.67 -33.44
CA HIS A 324 72.47 18.24 -33.78
C HIS A 324 72.92 17.34 -32.63
N HIS A 325 73.76 17.85 -31.71
CA HIS A 325 74.16 17.12 -30.52
C HIS A 325 72.98 16.89 -29.58
N LEU A 326 72.15 17.92 -29.37
CA LEU A 326 70.96 17.84 -28.52
C LEU A 326 69.88 16.93 -29.12
N VAL A 327 69.67 17.03 -30.45
CA VAL A 327 68.74 16.15 -31.18
C VAL A 327 69.14 14.68 -31.03
N LYS A 328 70.44 14.36 -31.15
CA LYS A 328 70.93 12.98 -31.00
C LYS A 328 70.71 12.45 -29.58
N GLU A 329 71.00 13.24 -28.57
CA GLU A 329 70.84 12.87 -27.16
C GLU A 329 69.37 12.56 -26.85
N LYS A 330 68.45 13.48 -27.19
CA LYS A 330 67.02 13.29 -26.95
C LYS A 330 66.44 12.15 -27.77
N ALA A 331 66.85 12.01 -29.03
CA ALA A 331 66.44 10.89 -29.87
C ALA A 331 66.87 9.53 -29.29
N GLN A 332 67.98 9.44 -28.56
CA GLN A 332 68.38 8.18 -27.92
C GLN A 332 67.51 7.84 -26.70
N ALA A 333 67.03 8.85 -25.97
CA ALA A 333 66.28 8.70 -24.73
C ALA A 333 64.75 8.53 -24.88
N THR A 334 64.22 8.49 -26.11
CA THR A 334 62.79 8.35 -26.39
C THR A 334 62.44 7.03 -27.06
N ASP A 335 61.17 6.63 -27.02
CA ASP A 335 60.72 5.37 -27.62
C ASP A 335 60.27 5.58 -29.07
N VAL A 336 59.65 6.74 -29.35
CA VAL A 336 59.13 7.11 -30.67
C VAL A 336 59.50 8.57 -30.97
N ILE A 337 59.79 8.86 -32.24
CA ILE A 337 60.13 10.21 -32.70
C ILE A 337 59.21 10.59 -33.86
N PHE A 338 58.50 11.71 -33.75
CA PHE A 338 57.78 12.35 -34.85
C PHE A 338 58.55 13.59 -35.31
N HIS A 339 58.95 13.61 -36.57
CA HIS A 339 59.68 14.73 -37.16
C HIS A 339 58.81 15.41 -38.23
N VAL A 340 58.34 16.63 -37.93
CA VAL A 340 57.57 17.45 -38.87
C VAL A 340 58.54 18.13 -39.83
N THR A 341 58.65 17.58 -41.04
CA THR A 341 59.75 17.91 -41.95
C THR A 341 59.77 19.36 -42.41
N ASP A 342 58.60 19.98 -42.48
CA ASP A 342 58.44 21.38 -42.93
C ASP A 342 59.06 22.40 -41.95
N TYR A 343 59.33 21.98 -40.71
CA TYR A 343 59.89 22.84 -39.66
C TYR A 343 61.29 22.41 -39.20
N GLY A 344 61.85 21.35 -39.80
CA GLY A 344 63.16 20.82 -39.46
C GLY A 344 64.27 21.34 -40.38
N SER A 345 65.44 21.64 -39.81
CA SER A 345 66.62 21.90 -40.63
C SER A 345 67.07 20.63 -41.37
N HIS A 346 67.66 20.78 -42.55
CA HIS A 346 68.17 19.66 -43.35
C HIS A 346 69.14 18.78 -42.55
N SER A 347 69.97 19.39 -41.72
CA SER A 347 70.95 18.67 -40.93
C SER A 347 70.31 17.88 -39.78
N VAL A 348 69.25 18.39 -39.14
CA VAL A 348 68.43 17.60 -38.18
C VAL A 348 67.77 16.41 -38.88
N HIS A 349 67.18 16.63 -40.06
CA HIS A 349 66.57 15.56 -40.86
C HIS A 349 67.55 14.43 -41.22
N PHE A 350 68.77 14.77 -41.67
CA PHE A 350 69.80 13.77 -42.00
C PHE A 350 70.29 12.98 -40.78
N GLN A 351 70.35 13.60 -39.60
CA GLN A 351 70.72 12.88 -38.38
C GLN A 351 69.62 11.90 -37.95
N LEU A 352 68.35 12.31 -38.05
CA LEU A 352 67.23 11.48 -37.65
C LEU A 352 67.04 10.24 -38.55
N LYS A 353 67.42 10.31 -39.83
CA LYS A 353 67.42 9.14 -40.74
C LYS A 353 68.20 7.93 -40.23
N LYS A 354 69.12 8.12 -39.28
CA LYS A 354 69.92 7.03 -38.68
C LYS A 354 69.14 6.22 -37.63
N PHE A 355 67.98 6.71 -37.20
CA PHE A 355 67.15 6.06 -36.18
C PHE A 355 65.96 5.35 -36.82
N LYS A 356 65.73 4.08 -36.45
CA LYS A 356 64.61 3.27 -36.97
C LYS A 356 63.24 3.65 -36.39
N LYS A 357 63.22 4.47 -35.35
CA LYS A 357 62.02 4.87 -34.56
C LYS A 357 61.47 6.24 -34.95
N VAL A 358 61.82 6.74 -36.13
CA VAL A 358 61.41 8.06 -36.61
C VAL A 358 60.28 7.92 -37.62
N VAL A 359 59.19 8.63 -37.36
CA VAL A 359 58.08 8.85 -38.27
C VAL A 359 58.23 10.25 -38.86
N PHE A 360 58.41 10.31 -40.18
CA PHE A 360 58.51 11.59 -40.91
C PHE A 360 57.12 12.07 -41.28
N VAL A 361 56.76 13.24 -40.76
CA VAL A 361 55.48 13.91 -41.04
C VAL A 361 55.74 14.95 -42.13
N ASN A 362 55.38 14.59 -43.37
CA ASN A 362 55.76 15.32 -44.59
C ASN A 362 55.01 16.63 -44.83
N ASN A 363 54.03 16.96 -43.98
CA ASN A 363 53.20 18.15 -44.11
C ASN A 363 53.21 18.95 -42.81
N ALA A 364 53.24 20.27 -42.95
CA ALA A 364 52.94 21.25 -41.93
C ALA A 364 51.57 21.00 -41.25
N GLY A 365 51.45 21.42 -39.99
CA GLY A 365 50.18 21.44 -39.26
C GLY A 365 49.96 20.33 -38.23
N LEU A 366 48.99 20.57 -37.34
CA LEU A 366 48.63 19.68 -36.23
C LEU A 366 47.90 18.43 -36.70
N ASP A 367 47.06 18.54 -37.74
CA ASP A 367 46.31 17.41 -38.28
C ASP A 367 47.24 16.38 -38.91
N SER A 368 48.28 16.83 -39.62
CA SER A 368 49.32 15.97 -40.20
C SER A 368 50.04 15.14 -39.13
N LEU A 369 50.34 15.75 -37.98
CA LEU A 369 50.90 15.01 -36.84
C LEU A 369 49.89 14.02 -36.26
N ARG A 370 48.63 14.43 -36.07
CA ARG A 370 47.58 13.56 -35.53
C ARG A 370 47.38 12.32 -36.40
N TYR A 371 47.32 12.48 -37.72
CA TYR A 371 47.23 11.35 -38.65
C TYR A 371 48.43 10.43 -38.56
N ALA A 372 49.65 10.98 -38.49
CA ALA A 372 50.86 10.18 -38.34
C ALA A 372 50.88 9.39 -37.02
N VAL A 373 50.36 9.96 -35.94
CA VAL A 373 50.21 9.29 -34.64
C VAL A 373 49.19 8.17 -34.72
N GLU A 374 48.03 8.43 -35.31
CA GLU A 374 46.95 7.44 -35.47
C GLU A 374 47.38 6.27 -36.36
N ASP A 375 48.08 6.55 -37.47
CA ASP A 375 48.64 5.54 -38.37
C ASP A 375 49.73 4.71 -37.67
N TYR A 376 50.63 5.35 -36.92
CA TYR A 376 51.65 4.65 -36.13
C TYR A 376 51.05 3.70 -35.09
N LEU A 377 49.94 4.11 -34.45
CA LEU A 377 49.20 3.31 -33.48
C LEU A 377 48.25 2.30 -34.14
N GLY A 378 48.16 2.25 -35.48
CA GLY A 378 47.33 1.28 -36.20
C GLY A 378 45.82 1.55 -36.06
N TYR A 379 45.41 2.81 -35.89
CA TYR A 379 44.00 3.18 -35.98
C TYR A 379 43.53 3.12 -37.44
N ASP A 380 42.50 2.30 -37.67
CA ASP A 380 41.90 2.06 -38.99
C ASP A 380 41.10 3.31 -39.42
N CYS A 381 41.75 4.31 -40.02
CA CYS A 381 41.08 5.53 -40.46
C CYS A 381 40.21 5.27 -41.69
N LYS A 382 39.01 4.70 -41.49
CA LYS A 382 38.03 4.40 -42.55
C LYS A 382 37.46 5.65 -43.25
N ASN A 383 37.83 6.86 -42.84
CA ASN A 383 37.41 8.12 -43.46
C ASN A 383 38.56 8.98 -44.03
N CYS A 384 39.80 8.50 -44.08
CA CYS A 384 40.97 9.28 -44.54
C CYS A 384 41.19 9.24 -46.07
N SER A 385 40.14 9.18 -46.88
CA SER A 385 40.28 9.37 -48.33
C SER A 385 40.00 10.83 -48.72
N ARG A 386 41.07 11.50 -49.19
CA ARG A 386 41.13 12.69 -50.09
C ARG A 386 41.66 13.99 -49.49
N SER A 387 42.98 14.15 -49.57
CA SER A 387 43.61 15.40 -50.05
C SER A 387 45.06 15.18 -50.51
N ALA A 388 45.32 14.13 -51.29
CA ALA A 388 46.42 14.16 -52.25
C ALA A 388 45.89 14.82 -53.53
N GLY A 389 45.85 16.16 -53.52
CA GLY A 389 45.61 16.97 -54.71
C GLY A 389 46.93 17.59 -55.13
N ASN A 390 47.40 17.20 -56.31
CA ASN A 390 48.52 17.83 -57.03
C ASN A 390 48.43 19.36 -56.99
N ASN A 391 49.49 20.01 -56.49
CA ASN A 391 50.34 20.94 -57.24
C ASN A 391 51.52 21.39 -56.38
#